data_AF-A0A327HPR3-F1
#
_entry.id   AF-A0A327HPR3-F1
#
_cell.length_a   1.000
_cell.length_b   1.000
_cell.length_c   1.000
_cell.angle_alpha   90.00
_cell.angle_beta   90.00
_cell.angle_gamma   90.00
#
_symmetry.space_group_name_H-M   'P 1'
#
loop_
_entity.id
_entity.type
_entity.pdbx_description
1 polymer ?
#
loop_
_entity_poly.entity_id
_entity_poly.type
_entity_poly.pdbx_seq_one_letter_code
_entity_poly.pdbx_strand_id
1 'polypeptide(L)'
;MGACPFCRAQTLPGDSICYSCGRVISGASGMTQRVRGEFSRGTTRRASAGSAPMKKKSDGGGIRRRRKKSKLNQLGLVALIAFIFFTPDAREYVLAKWAELETFIMEGIAPAQVFPVEAEYTVLRSVDLWNNDSGIGHLEESIPIPTDYSSNENDEVSLAYTDGTEKQKSTIQRVMNIELRIDGEIISIPKDGLPTKSKANAVITNQGNEVWWPGVGQGSDYCGHGSCVRISMDIPEFSQESVDLAVTIEAKSHSWWHSTRVDGKVEGKSVGASVSRSGTFDDISERGEGTRYVQFGQHKEWYDRNECQPAQPNCSPNFAISGKQSTAPTVVQTAASIEASLPSDLKDNVYAYGRATFDWLNQNVPYDYGAGVQARSGEICLVDGLGDCDEQSNAFMSIMRVKGVPTWYAFGALTDPQFESWQGHGWAYIMIPLSDEWCEDNDVVLNTCYVEGSVDVVNRKWLVHTPTAYIDWIEKTPASLIGEYYTGGTMSGIDRVRSFSTEDYSVSGGTWDNKWLQEAL
;
A
#
# COMPACT_ATOMS: atom_id res chain seq x y z
N MET A 1 15.46 29.08 -7.47
CA MET A 1 14.40 28.42 -6.69
C MET A 1 14.57 26.93 -6.89
N GLY A 2 14.64 26.16 -5.81
CA GLY A 2 14.71 24.70 -5.90
C GLY A 2 13.31 24.13 -6.06
N ALA A 3 13.20 22.88 -6.53
CA ALA A 3 11.99 22.08 -6.41
C ALA A 3 12.29 20.93 -5.45
N CYS A 4 11.31 20.56 -4.64
CA CYS A 4 11.44 19.37 -3.79
C CYS A 4 11.64 18.13 -4.68
N PRO A 5 12.68 17.30 -4.45
CA PRO A 5 12.90 16.10 -5.27
C PRO A 5 11.76 15.08 -5.16
N PHE A 6 10.97 15.13 -4.08
CA PHE A 6 9.92 14.15 -3.79
C PHE A 6 8.53 14.54 -4.30
N CYS A 7 8.18 15.83 -4.30
CA CYS A 7 6.83 16.28 -4.69
C CYS A 7 6.83 17.44 -5.70
N ARG A 8 8.01 17.88 -6.13
CA ARG A 8 8.23 18.98 -7.09
C ARG A 8 7.64 20.34 -6.72
N ALA A 9 7.09 20.50 -5.53
CA ALA A 9 6.69 21.80 -5.01
C ALA A 9 7.90 22.77 -4.95
N GLN A 10 7.64 24.06 -5.18
CA GLN A 10 8.68 25.08 -5.09
C GLN A 10 9.23 25.15 -3.66
N THR A 11 10.56 25.11 -3.54
CA THR A 11 11.28 25.26 -2.27
C THR A 11 12.04 26.59 -2.27
N LEU A 12 12.08 27.25 -1.10
CA LEU A 12 12.85 28.47 -0.94
C LEU A 12 14.34 28.13 -0.72
N PRO A 13 15.27 29.00 -1.17
CA PRO A 13 16.69 28.79 -0.91
C PRO A 13 16.96 28.73 0.61
N GLY A 14 17.50 27.61 1.09
CA GLY A 14 17.81 27.38 2.50
C GLY A 14 16.80 26.53 3.27
N ASP A 15 15.70 26.12 2.64
CA ASP A 15 14.74 25.19 3.25
C ASP A 15 15.40 23.82 3.44
N SER A 16 15.34 23.29 4.67
CA SER A 16 15.74 21.92 4.99
C SER A 16 14.60 20.93 4.87
N ILE A 17 13.35 21.40 4.78
CA ILE A 17 12.12 20.61 4.68
C ILE A 17 11.23 21.21 3.59
N CYS A 18 10.63 20.37 2.76
CA CYS A 18 9.58 20.78 1.84
C CYS A 18 8.26 20.95 2.60
N TYR A 19 7.75 22.18 2.68
CA TYR A 19 6.50 22.48 3.36
C TYR A 19 5.23 21.94 2.66
N SER A 20 5.35 21.45 1.42
CA SER A 20 4.23 20.86 0.70
C SER A 20 4.08 19.35 0.93
N CYS A 21 5.17 18.61 1.11
CA CYS A 21 5.12 17.16 1.38
C CYS A 21 5.72 16.75 2.73
N GLY A 22 6.21 17.70 3.53
CA GLY A 22 6.81 17.46 4.84
C GLY A 22 8.19 16.81 4.84
N ARG A 23 8.80 16.53 3.67
CA ARG A 23 10.07 15.78 3.58
C ARG A 23 11.30 16.66 3.69
N VAL A 24 12.32 16.19 4.42
CA VAL A 24 13.62 16.85 4.52
C VAL A 24 14.32 16.87 3.14
N ILE A 25 14.67 18.05 2.64
CA ILE A 25 15.33 18.26 1.35
C ILE A 25 16.83 18.59 1.47
N SER A 26 17.35 18.72 2.69
CA SER A 26 18.78 18.90 2.98
C SER A 26 19.32 17.77 3.87
N GLY A 27 20.34 17.04 3.40
CA GLY A 27 21.03 16.02 4.19
C GLY A 27 20.45 14.61 4.01
N ALA A 28 20.65 14.01 2.83
CA ALA A 28 20.31 12.62 2.50
C ALA A 28 21.27 11.60 3.17
N SER A 29 21.67 11.83 4.41
CA SER A 29 22.67 11.00 5.11
C SER A 29 22.08 9.98 6.09
N GLY A 30 20.76 10.00 6.32
CA GLY A 30 20.08 9.08 7.24
C GLY A 30 19.63 7.75 6.62
N MET A 31 19.28 7.73 5.32
CA MET A 31 18.80 6.51 4.64
C MET A 31 19.91 5.56 4.21
N THR A 32 21.13 6.07 3.99
CA THR A 32 22.28 5.22 3.67
C THR A 32 22.62 4.26 4.81
N GLN A 33 22.19 4.51 6.05
CA GLN A 33 22.44 3.64 7.20
C GLN A 33 21.52 2.40 7.25
N ARG A 34 20.35 2.42 6.61
CA ARG A 34 19.42 1.28 6.57
C ARG A 34 19.86 0.16 5.63
N VAL A 35 20.69 0.51 4.65
CA VAL A 35 21.39 -0.44 3.77
C VAL A 35 22.75 -0.87 4.38
N ARG A 36 23.27 -0.17 5.40
CA ARG A 36 24.67 -0.28 5.84
C ARG A 36 24.92 -0.85 7.24
N GLY A 37 23.91 -1.11 8.06
CA GLY A 37 24.13 -1.71 9.39
C GLY A 37 25.03 -0.90 10.37
N GLU A 38 25.33 0.37 10.10
CA GLU A 38 26.23 1.18 10.92
C GLU A 38 25.50 2.27 11.72
N PHE A 39 25.66 2.24 13.04
CA PHE A 39 25.21 3.29 13.96
C PHE A 39 26.36 4.25 14.31
N SER A 40 26.12 5.56 14.16
CA SER A 40 26.92 6.58 14.83
C SER A 40 26.01 7.56 15.56
N ARG A 41 26.10 7.54 16.90
CA ARG A 41 25.40 8.45 17.81
C ARG A 41 26.03 9.84 17.74
N GLY A 42 25.33 10.79 17.13
CA GLY A 42 25.67 12.22 17.12
C GLY A 42 24.53 13.07 17.66
N THR A 43 24.84 14.00 18.55
CA THR A 43 23.91 14.78 19.35
C THR A 43 23.20 15.88 18.54
N THR A 44 21.87 15.82 18.43
CA THR A 44 21.08 16.90 17.83
C THR A 44 20.97 18.09 18.80
N ARG A 45 21.56 19.23 18.39
CA ARG A 45 21.43 20.52 19.08
C ARG A 45 20.03 21.10 18.89
N ARG A 46 19.53 21.73 19.96
CA ARG A 46 18.27 22.47 20.11
C ARG A 46 17.97 23.42 18.93
N ALA A 47 16.73 23.38 18.43
CA ALA A 47 16.15 24.44 17.59
C ALA A 47 15.42 25.48 18.46
N SER A 48 15.64 26.77 18.19
CA SER A 48 14.96 27.90 18.84
C SER A 48 13.73 28.36 18.04
N ALA A 49 12.70 28.83 18.75
CA ALA A 49 11.48 29.37 18.15
C ALA A 49 11.72 30.66 17.35
N GLY A 50 11.24 30.71 16.11
CA GLY A 50 11.22 31.90 15.26
C GLY A 50 9.85 32.59 15.28
N SER A 51 9.86 33.91 15.49
CA SER A 51 8.67 34.77 15.60
C SER A 51 8.07 35.15 14.23
N ALA A 52 6.74 35.25 14.15
CA ALA A 52 6.00 35.62 12.95
C ALA A 52 6.23 37.09 12.51
N PRO A 53 6.31 37.40 11.20
CA PRO A 53 6.43 38.78 10.73
C PRO A 53 5.09 39.53 10.79
N MET A 54 5.07 40.66 11.52
CA MET A 54 3.97 41.62 11.53
C MET A 54 3.89 42.46 10.24
N LYS A 55 2.63 42.75 9.88
CA LYS A 55 2.07 43.82 9.04
C LYS A 55 3.02 44.92 8.56
N LYS A 56 3.01 45.17 7.24
CA LYS A 56 3.43 46.44 6.64
C LYS A 56 2.23 47.14 6.01
N LYS A 57 1.89 48.32 6.56
CA LYS A 57 0.99 49.30 5.94
C LYS A 57 1.67 49.89 4.69
N SER A 58 0.89 50.19 3.66
CA SER A 58 1.27 51.18 2.65
C SER A 58 0.08 52.08 2.33
N ASP A 59 0.43 53.34 2.13
CA ASP A 59 -0.41 54.53 2.09
C ASP A 59 -1.34 54.63 0.86
N GLY A 60 -2.26 55.59 1.00
CA GLY A 60 -3.33 55.88 0.06
C GLY A 60 -2.91 56.57 -1.24
N GLY A 61 -3.85 56.54 -2.18
CA GLY A 61 -3.77 57.34 -3.41
C GLY A 61 -4.83 56.94 -4.43
N GLY A 62 -5.78 57.83 -4.71
CA GLY A 62 -6.45 57.87 -6.01
C GLY A 62 -7.93 57.51 -6.05
N ILE A 63 -8.78 58.50 -5.76
CA ILE A 63 -10.21 58.49 -6.09
C ILE A 63 -10.38 58.45 -7.62
N ARG A 64 -11.02 57.40 -8.15
CA ARG A 64 -11.63 57.41 -9.49
C ARG A 64 -13.13 57.07 -9.39
N ARG A 65 -13.95 58.02 -9.82
CA ARG A 65 -15.43 58.01 -9.86
C ARG A 65 -15.99 56.70 -10.41
N ARG A 66 -16.74 55.94 -9.58
CA ARG A 66 -17.61 54.85 -10.04
C ARG A 66 -18.96 55.43 -10.50
N ARG A 67 -19.31 55.18 -11.75
CA ARG A 67 -20.68 55.34 -12.30
C ARG A 67 -21.68 54.58 -11.42
N LYS A 68 -22.80 55.22 -11.07
CA LYS A 68 -23.95 54.60 -10.37
C LYS A 68 -24.41 53.36 -11.16
N LYS A 69 -24.17 52.16 -10.63
CA LYS A 69 -24.82 50.91 -11.10
C LYS A 69 -26.26 50.89 -10.56
N SER A 70 -27.19 50.38 -11.36
CA SER A 70 -28.62 50.36 -11.07
C SER A 70 -28.93 49.56 -9.79
N LYS A 71 -29.69 50.18 -8.86
CA LYS A 71 -30.15 49.53 -7.63
C LYS A 71 -31.14 48.37 -7.88
N LEU A 72 -31.69 48.26 -9.08
CA LEU A 72 -32.62 47.20 -9.49
C LEU A 72 -31.93 45.83 -9.64
N ASN A 73 -30.70 45.78 -10.16
CA ASN A 73 -29.98 44.51 -10.32
C ASN A 73 -29.45 43.99 -8.96
N GLN A 74 -29.19 44.89 -8.00
CA GLN A 74 -28.88 44.52 -6.62
C GLN A 74 -30.11 44.03 -5.86
N LEU A 75 -31.29 44.62 -6.07
CA LEU A 75 -32.54 44.16 -5.45
C LEU A 75 -32.97 42.77 -5.97
N GLY A 76 -32.85 42.53 -7.28
CA GLY A 76 -33.12 41.20 -7.85
C GLY A 76 -32.14 40.14 -7.34
N LEU A 77 -30.85 40.46 -7.21
CA LEU A 77 -29.85 39.56 -6.63
C LEU A 77 -30.12 39.29 -5.15
N VAL A 78 -30.47 40.31 -4.36
CA VAL A 78 -30.78 40.15 -2.93
C VAL A 78 -32.07 39.34 -2.74
N ALA A 79 -33.07 39.53 -3.59
CA ALA A 79 -34.29 38.73 -3.57
C ALA A 79 -34.04 37.27 -3.98
N LEU A 80 -33.17 37.02 -4.95
CA LEU A 80 -32.74 35.67 -5.35
C LEU A 80 -31.95 34.97 -4.22
N ILE A 81 -31.00 35.67 -3.61
CA ILE A 81 -30.24 35.16 -2.46
C ILE A 81 -31.20 34.87 -1.30
N ALA A 82 -32.10 35.80 -0.98
CA ALA A 82 -33.12 35.58 0.04
C ALA A 82 -34.01 34.37 -0.31
N PHE A 83 -34.49 34.24 -1.54
CA PHE A 83 -35.29 33.09 -1.98
C PHE A 83 -34.54 31.76 -1.83
N ILE A 84 -33.25 31.72 -2.19
CA ILE A 84 -32.39 30.54 -1.98
C ILE A 84 -32.23 30.21 -0.49
N PHE A 85 -32.09 31.21 0.39
CA PHE A 85 -31.91 30.97 1.83
C PHE A 85 -33.23 30.73 2.60
N PHE A 86 -34.37 31.18 2.09
CA PHE A 86 -35.69 31.01 2.71
C PHE A 86 -36.50 29.83 2.16
N THR A 87 -36.07 29.23 1.04
CA THR A 87 -36.70 28.03 0.47
C THR A 87 -35.80 26.82 0.72
N PRO A 88 -36.19 25.86 1.56
CA PRO A 88 -35.37 24.70 1.92
C PRO A 88 -34.81 23.96 0.68
N ASP A 89 -35.68 23.66 -0.28
CA ASP A 89 -35.31 22.91 -1.50
C ASP A 89 -34.29 23.67 -2.38
N ALA A 90 -34.42 24.99 -2.49
CA ALA A 90 -33.49 25.82 -3.25
C ALA A 90 -32.14 25.96 -2.55
N ARG A 91 -32.14 25.97 -1.21
CA ARG A 91 -30.93 25.96 -0.40
C ARG A 91 -30.16 24.66 -0.56
N GLU A 92 -30.84 23.52 -0.44
CA GLU A 92 -30.23 22.20 -0.60
C GLU A 92 -29.65 22.01 -2.00
N TYR A 93 -30.39 22.39 -3.04
CA TYR A 93 -29.90 22.32 -4.41
C TYR A 93 -28.65 23.20 -4.64
N VAL A 94 -28.65 24.45 -4.14
CA VAL A 94 -27.50 25.36 -4.29
C VAL A 94 -26.30 24.89 -3.48
N LEU A 95 -26.50 24.36 -2.27
CA LEU A 95 -25.42 23.80 -1.45
C LEU A 95 -24.84 22.53 -2.08
N ALA A 96 -25.68 21.64 -2.62
CA ALA A 96 -25.24 20.46 -3.36
C ALA A 96 -24.42 20.86 -4.59
N LYS A 97 -24.89 21.83 -5.40
CA LYS A 97 -24.13 22.34 -6.54
C LYS A 97 -22.86 23.10 -6.16
N TRP A 98 -22.86 23.79 -5.01
CA TRP A 98 -21.65 24.42 -4.49
C TRP A 98 -20.64 23.38 -4.00
N ALA A 99 -21.08 22.32 -3.33
CA ALA A 99 -20.23 21.20 -2.90
C ALA A 99 -19.65 20.44 -4.11
N GLU A 100 -20.45 20.20 -5.16
CA GLU A 100 -19.96 19.65 -6.45
C GLU A 100 -18.91 20.58 -7.11
N LEU A 101 -19.11 21.89 -7.06
CA LEU A 101 -18.16 22.85 -7.62
C LEU A 101 -16.87 22.95 -6.79
N GLU A 102 -16.99 22.94 -5.46
CA GLU A 102 -15.86 22.97 -4.53
C GLU A 102 -15.02 21.70 -4.67
N THR A 103 -15.66 20.52 -4.72
CA THR A 103 -14.98 19.24 -4.98
C THR A 103 -14.26 19.25 -6.33
N PHE A 104 -14.90 19.74 -7.40
CA PHE A 104 -14.27 19.87 -8.72
C PHE A 104 -13.05 20.80 -8.71
N ILE A 105 -13.13 21.95 -8.03
CA ILE A 105 -12.01 22.90 -7.92
C ILE A 105 -10.87 22.30 -7.10
N MET A 106 -11.19 21.69 -5.95
CA MET A 106 -10.21 21.04 -5.07
C MET A 106 -9.51 19.87 -5.78
N GLU A 107 -10.24 19.10 -6.59
CA GLU A 107 -9.69 18.05 -7.45
C GLU A 107 -8.74 18.58 -8.53
N GLY A 108 -8.91 19.81 -8.99
CA GLY A 108 -8.03 20.43 -9.99
C GLY A 108 -6.69 20.93 -9.43
N ILE A 109 -6.60 21.17 -8.12
CA ILE A 109 -5.41 21.72 -7.44
C ILE A 109 -4.77 20.76 -6.43
N ALA A 110 -5.35 19.56 -6.28
CA ALA A 110 -4.90 18.55 -5.35
C ALA A 110 -3.46 18.11 -5.64
N PRO A 111 -2.64 17.83 -4.60
CA PRO A 111 -1.43 17.07 -4.81
C PRO A 111 -1.79 15.70 -5.39
N ALA A 112 -1.03 15.27 -6.39
CA ALA A 112 -1.24 13.99 -7.04
C ALA A 112 0.10 13.34 -7.34
N GLN A 113 0.09 12.02 -7.42
CA GLN A 113 1.21 11.24 -7.94
C GLN A 113 0.83 10.66 -9.28
N VAL A 114 1.70 10.87 -10.27
CA VAL A 114 1.49 10.41 -11.64
C VAL A 114 2.00 8.97 -11.76
N PHE A 115 1.18 8.09 -12.31
CA PHE A 115 1.53 6.69 -12.57
C PHE A 115 1.34 6.33 -14.04
N PRO A 116 2.18 5.43 -14.59
CA PRO A 116 1.92 4.85 -15.90
C PRO A 116 0.66 3.97 -15.88
N VAL A 117 -0.06 3.91 -16.99
CA VAL A 117 -1.20 2.98 -17.14
C VAL A 117 -0.68 1.56 -17.27
N GLU A 118 0.39 1.33 -18.02
CA GLU A 118 1.04 0.04 -18.19
C GLU A 118 2.56 0.21 -18.17
N ALA A 119 3.28 -0.79 -17.67
CA ALA A 119 4.72 -0.88 -17.81
C ALA A 119 5.16 -2.33 -18.00
N GLU A 120 6.21 -2.52 -18.79
CA GLU A 120 6.96 -3.77 -18.87
C GLU A 120 8.38 -3.48 -18.40
N TYR A 121 8.90 -4.27 -17.46
CA TYR A 121 10.22 -4.03 -16.88
C TYR A 121 10.85 -5.29 -16.31
N THR A 122 12.18 -5.28 -16.21
CA THR A 122 12.94 -6.29 -15.46
C THR A 122 13.37 -5.72 -14.12
N VAL A 123 12.82 -6.25 -13.04
CA VAL A 123 13.26 -5.95 -11.68
C VAL A 123 14.36 -6.94 -11.28
N LEU A 124 15.47 -6.41 -10.79
CA LEU A 124 16.55 -7.17 -10.18
C LEU A 124 16.36 -7.12 -8.68
N ARG A 125 16.22 -8.29 -8.07
CA ARG A 125 16.32 -8.45 -6.62
C ARG A 125 17.70 -8.99 -6.28
N SER A 126 18.54 -8.12 -5.75
CA SER A 126 19.94 -8.41 -5.46
C SER A 126 20.13 -8.80 -3.99
N VAL A 127 20.95 -9.81 -3.75
CA VAL A 127 21.47 -10.20 -2.44
C VAL A 127 22.97 -10.01 -2.49
N ASP A 128 23.45 -8.91 -1.91
CA ASP A 128 24.86 -8.58 -1.81
C ASP A 128 25.42 -9.11 -0.49
N LEU A 129 26.59 -9.76 -0.57
CA LEU A 129 27.19 -10.50 0.54
C LEU A 129 28.63 -10.04 0.76
N TRP A 130 29.01 -9.80 2.01
CA TRP A 130 30.38 -9.49 2.38
C TRP A 130 30.86 -10.43 3.47
N ASN A 131 31.99 -11.07 3.23
CA ASN A 131 32.72 -11.78 4.26
C ASN A 131 33.97 -10.97 4.63
N ASN A 132 33.92 -10.31 5.78
CA ASN A 132 35.04 -9.53 6.32
C ASN A 132 35.91 -10.33 7.30
N ASP A 133 35.58 -11.61 7.52
CA ASP A 133 36.23 -12.49 8.48
C ASP A 133 37.24 -13.41 7.81
N SER A 134 38.12 -14.02 8.60
CA SER A 134 39.14 -15.01 8.16
C SER A 134 38.60 -16.45 8.08
N GLY A 135 37.28 -16.61 8.09
CA GLY A 135 36.61 -17.91 8.03
C GLY A 135 35.71 -17.97 6.79
N ILE A 136 35.28 -19.17 6.40
CA ILE A 136 34.27 -19.31 5.35
C ILE A 136 32.92 -18.92 5.95
N GLY A 137 32.27 -17.96 5.31
CA GLY A 137 30.92 -17.56 5.60
C GLY A 137 29.92 -18.46 4.87
N HIS A 138 28.70 -18.57 5.37
CA HIS A 138 27.68 -19.44 4.77
C HIS A 138 26.34 -18.73 4.68
N LEU A 139 25.65 -18.89 3.55
CA LEU A 139 24.32 -18.37 3.28
C LEU A 139 23.38 -19.51 2.88
N GLU A 140 22.21 -19.52 3.52
CA GLU A 140 21.02 -20.22 3.09
C GLU A 140 19.95 -19.17 2.78
N GLU A 141 19.72 -18.85 1.50
CA GLU A 141 18.77 -17.82 1.09
C GLU A 141 17.45 -18.43 0.61
N SER A 142 16.36 -17.73 0.87
CA SER A 142 15.02 -18.04 0.36
C SER A 142 14.46 -16.82 -0.34
N ILE A 143 14.35 -16.89 -1.67
CA ILE A 143 13.85 -15.79 -2.50
C ILE A 143 12.47 -16.20 -3.05
N PRO A 144 11.36 -15.58 -2.63
CA PRO A 144 10.04 -15.79 -3.22
C PRO A 144 10.07 -15.76 -4.76
N ILE A 145 9.34 -16.67 -5.39
CA ILE A 145 9.09 -16.67 -6.83
C ILE A 145 7.78 -15.90 -7.06
N PRO A 146 7.80 -14.73 -7.70
CA PRO A 146 6.58 -14.01 -8.02
C PRO A 146 5.73 -14.81 -9.01
N THR A 147 4.42 -14.59 -8.92
CA THR A 147 3.42 -15.22 -9.80
C THR A 147 2.66 -14.15 -10.58
N ASP A 148 1.83 -14.61 -11.51
CA ASP A 148 0.80 -13.76 -12.08
C ASP A 148 -0.20 -13.38 -10.99
N TYR A 149 -0.66 -12.13 -11.01
CA TYR A 149 -1.71 -11.62 -10.13
C TYR A 149 -2.80 -10.93 -10.94
N SER A 150 -4.03 -11.04 -10.46
CA SER A 150 -5.23 -10.53 -11.08
C SER A 150 -6.03 -9.63 -10.14
N SER A 151 -7.09 -9.01 -10.67
CA SER A 151 -7.96 -8.11 -9.91
C SER A 151 -8.86 -8.83 -8.89
N ASN A 152 -8.94 -10.16 -8.94
CA ASN A 152 -9.64 -10.98 -7.95
C ASN A 152 -8.93 -12.35 -7.87
N GLU A 153 -8.35 -12.63 -6.69
CA GLU A 153 -7.55 -13.85 -6.49
C GLU A 153 -8.38 -15.03 -5.98
N ASN A 154 -9.56 -14.77 -5.40
CA ASN A 154 -10.40 -15.80 -4.81
C ASN A 154 -11.32 -16.46 -5.84
N ASP A 155 -11.80 -15.69 -6.82
CA ASP A 155 -12.74 -16.18 -7.83
C ASP A 155 -12.13 -16.31 -9.23
N GLU A 156 -12.77 -17.14 -10.06
CA GLU A 156 -12.42 -17.28 -11.49
C GLU A 156 -12.73 -16.01 -12.29
N VAL A 157 -13.72 -15.24 -11.86
CA VAL A 157 -14.24 -14.04 -12.54
C VAL A 157 -14.29 -12.84 -11.59
N SER A 158 -14.40 -11.64 -12.14
CA SER A 158 -14.60 -10.44 -11.32
C SER A 158 -16.03 -10.31 -10.83
N LEU A 159 -17.03 -10.64 -11.67
CA LEU A 159 -18.46 -10.69 -11.33
C LEU A 159 -19.13 -11.74 -12.23
N ALA A 160 -20.07 -12.51 -11.69
CA ALA A 160 -20.96 -13.37 -12.46
C ALA A 160 -22.37 -12.75 -12.51
N TYR A 161 -23.06 -12.92 -13.63
CA TYR A 161 -24.41 -12.38 -13.84
C TYR A 161 -25.46 -13.50 -13.85
N THR A 162 -26.69 -13.17 -13.49
CA THR A 162 -27.81 -14.12 -13.37
C THR A 162 -28.26 -14.70 -14.72
N ASP A 163 -27.93 -14.03 -15.83
CA ASP A 163 -28.16 -14.51 -17.20
C ASP A 163 -27.11 -15.52 -17.68
N GLY A 164 -26.12 -15.85 -16.84
CA GLY A 164 -25.02 -16.76 -17.14
C GLY A 164 -23.83 -16.12 -17.85
N THR A 165 -23.84 -14.79 -18.06
CA THR A 165 -22.67 -14.06 -18.54
C THR A 165 -21.71 -13.74 -17.39
N GLU A 166 -20.47 -13.40 -17.72
CA GLU A 166 -19.39 -13.19 -16.74
C GLU A 166 -18.51 -12.00 -17.11
N LYS A 167 -18.16 -11.19 -16.10
CA LYS A 167 -17.11 -10.18 -16.21
C LYS A 167 -15.78 -10.82 -15.78
N GLN A 168 -14.90 -11.01 -16.76
CA GLN A 168 -13.56 -11.55 -16.52
C GLN A 168 -12.71 -10.61 -15.66
N LYS A 169 -11.84 -11.19 -14.83
CA LYS A 169 -10.84 -10.47 -14.04
C LYS A 169 -9.70 -9.95 -14.91
N SER A 170 -9.08 -8.86 -14.48
CA SER A 170 -7.94 -8.25 -15.17
C SER A 170 -6.64 -8.78 -14.60
N THR A 171 -5.66 -9.11 -15.45
CA THR A 171 -4.28 -9.36 -14.99
C THR A 171 -3.62 -8.02 -14.63
N ILE A 172 -3.20 -7.87 -13.38
CA ILE A 172 -2.56 -6.65 -12.88
C ILE A 172 -1.03 -6.76 -12.89
N GLN A 173 -0.50 -7.98 -12.75
CA GLN A 173 0.90 -8.32 -12.91
C GLN A 173 1.00 -9.66 -13.64
N ARG A 174 1.83 -9.73 -14.66
CA ARG A 174 2.15 -10.95 -15.40
C ARG A 174 3.65 -11.18 -15.40
N VAL A 175 4.09 -12.34 -14.95
CA VAL A 175 5.49 -12.73 -14.97
C VAL A 175 5.83 -13.30 -16.34
N MET A 176 6.75 -12.64 -17.04
CA MET A 176 7.18 -13.02 -18.38
C MET A 176 8.36 -13.97 -18.34
N ASN A 177 9.35 -13.69 -17.49
CA ASN A 177 10.57 -14.47 -17.35
C ASN A 177 11.14 -14.36 -15.92
N ILE A 178 11.84 -15.40 -15.47
CA ILE A 178 12.55 -15.42 -14.19
C ILE A 178 13.92 -16.07 -14.39
N GLU A 179 14.97 -15.37 -14.00
CA GLU A 179 16.34 -15.82 -14.11
C GLU A 179 17.08 -15.56 -12.79
N LEU A 180 17.82 -16.56 -12.31
CA LEU A 180 18.79 -16.38 -11.25
C LEU A 180 20.17 -16.19 -11.87
N ARG A 181 20.85 -15.11 -11.48
CA ARG A 181 22.23 -14.80 -11.88
C ARG A 181 23.13 -14.98 -10.67
N ILE A 182 24.01 -15.96 -10.74
CA ILE A 182 24.90 -16.38 -9.64
C ILE A 182 26.18 -16.95 -10.25
N ASP A 183 27.34 -16.63 -9.69
CA ASP A 183 28.66 -17.13 -10.13
C ASP A 183 28.98 -16.91 -11.62
N GLY A 184 28.41 -15.86 -12.22
CA GLY A 184 28.53 -15.58 -13.65
C GLY A 184 27.70 -16.52 -14.54
N GLU A 185 26.85 -17.36 -13.95
CA GLU A 185 25.89 -18.23 -14.62
C GLU A 185 24.48 -17.65 -14.58
N ILE A 186 23.66 -18.03 -15.56
CA ILE A 186 22.24 -17.69 -15.62
C ILE A 186 21.43 -18.99 -15.56
N ILE A 187 20.60 -19.13 -14.53
CA ILE A 187 19.73 -20.27 -14.30
C ILE A 187 18.29 -19.82 -14.54
N SER A 188 17.63 -20.39 -15.54
CA SER A 188 16.21 -20.14 -15.77
C SER A 188 15.36 -20.79 -14.68
N ILE A 189 14.54 -19.99 -14.01
CA ILE A 189 13.61 -20.44 -12.97
C ILE A 189 12.22 -20.54 -13.59
N PRO A 190 11.51 -21.69 -13.42
CA PRO A 190 10.17 -21.81 -13.94
C PRO A 190 9.20 -20.85 -13.24
N LYS A 191 8.22 -20.34 -14.00
CA LYS A 191 7.10 -19.58 -13.46
C LYS A 191 6.38 -20.41 -12.39
N ASP A 192 5.93 -19.73 -11.34
CA ASP A 192 5.29 -20.34 -10.16
C ASP A 192 6.13 -21.43 -9.46
N GLY A 193 7.40 -21.60 -9.82
CA GLY A 193 8.25 -22.68 -9.33
C GLY A 193 7.89 -24.07 -9.88
N LEU A 194 7.14 -24.16 -10.99
CA LEU A 194 6.65 -25.43 -11.55
C LEU A 194 7.24 -25.75 -12.94
N PRO A 195 7.83 -26.95 -13.16
CA PRO A 195 7.95 -28.06 -12.21
C PRO A 195 8.97 -27.78 -11.10
N THR A 196 8.68 -28.30 -9.90
CA THR A 196 9.54 -28.12 -8.72
C THR A 196 10.87 -28.84 -8.87
N LYS A 197 11.93 -28.29 -8.27
CA LYS A 197 13.24 -28.90 -8.15
C LYS A 197 13.60 -29.06 -6.66
N SER A 198 13.68 -30.30 -6.18
CA SER A 198 14.11 -30.63 -4.83
C SER A 198 15.61 -30.39 -4.63
N LYS A 199 16.07 -30.21 -3.38
CA LYS A 199 17.50 -30.07 -3.05
C LYS A 199 18.39 -31.19 -3.59
N ALA A 200 17.94 -32.45 -3.52
CA ALA A 200 18.67 -33.59 -4.09
C ALA A 200 18.94 -33.50 -5.61
N ASN A 201 18.22 -32.61 -6.31
CA ASN A 201 18.34 -32.35 -7.74
C ASN A 201 18.75 -30.88 -8.00
N ALA A 202 19.39 -30.23 -7.02
CA ALA A 202 19.85 -28.87 -7.12
C ALA A 202 20.77 -28.68 -8.33
N VAL A 203 20.71 -27.49 -8.91
CA VAL A 203 21.71 -27.04 -9.87
C VAL A 203 22.96 -26.69 -9.06
N ILE A 204 24.08 -27.30 -9.41
CA ILE A 204 25.38 -26.99 -8.82
C ILE A 204 26.09 -26.03 -9.77
N THR A 205 26.45 -24.84 -9.29
CA THR A 205 27.16 -23.82 -10.08
C THR A 205 28.62 -24.21 -10.27
N ASN A 206 29.34 -23.51 -11.15
CA ASN A 206 30.79 -23.64 -11.35
C ASN A 206 31.63 -23.43 -10.07
N GLN A 207 31.12 -22.67 -9.09
CA GLN A 207 31.77 -22.44 -7.80
C GLN A 207 31.31 -23.44 -6.71
N GLY A 208 30.41 -24.37 -7.04
CA GLY A 208 29.93 -25.40 -6.14
C GLY A 208 28.74 -25.00 -5.27
N ASN A 209 28.09 -23.86 -5.56
CA ASN A 209 26.89 -23.40 -4.86
C ASN A 209 25.66 -24.18 -5.32
N GLU A 210 24.70 -24.40 -4.42
CA GLU A 210 23.49 -25.17 -4.72
C GLU A 210 22.28 -24.25 -4.92
N VAL A 211 21.54 -24.47 -6.02
CA VAL A 211 20.29 -23.74 -6.32
C VAL A 211 19.16 -24.72 -6.59
N TRP A 212 18.04 -24.57 -5.88
CA TRP A 212 16.84 -25.37 -6.10
C TRP A 212 15.56 -24.55 -5.86
N TRP A 213 14.40 -25.06 -6.26
CA TRP A 213 13.10 -24.41 -6.07
C TRP A 213 12.07 -25.47 -5.67
N PRO A 214 12.00 -25.78 -4.37
CA PRO A 214 11.19 -26.87 -3.87
C PRO A 214 9.70 -26.52 -3.87
N GLY A 215 8.85 -27.52 -3.62
CA GLY A 215 7.46 -27.27 -3.26
C GLY A 215 7.34 -26.62 -1.87
N VAL A 216 6.11 -26.21 -1.53
CA VAL A 216 5.78 -25.69 -0.19
C VAL A 216 6.01 -26.78 0.86
N GLY A 217 6.69 -26.43 1.94
CA GLY A 217 7.04 -27.38 2.99
C GLY A 217 7.75 -26.71 4.17
N GLN A 218 8.25 -27.52 5.09
CA GLN A 218 8.90 -27.07 6.32
C GLN A 218 10.35 -27.54 6.36
N GLY A 219 11.23 -26.72 6.94
CA GLY A 219 12.67 -26.97 7.02
C GLY A 219 13.48 -26.29 5.92
N SER A 220 14.81 -26.38 6.03
CA SER A 220 15.77 -25.66 5.17
C SER A 220 15.68 -26.02 3.69
N ASP A 221 15.13 -27.19 3.37
CA ASP A 221 15.10 -27.69 1.99
C ASP A 221 13.83 -27.29 1.24
N TYR A 222 12.89 -26.62 1.93
CA TYR A 222 11.57 -26.25 1.42
C TYR A 222 11.33 -24.74 1.52
N CYS A 223 10.25 -24.29 0.89
CA CYS A 223 9.77 -22.93 1.01
C CYS A 223 8.57 -22.87 1.96
N GLY A 224 8.68 -22.07 3.02
CA GLY A 224 7.64 -21.96 4.05
C GLY A 224 6.38 -21.23 3.55
N HIS A 225 6.54 -20.03 2.98
CA HIS A 225 5.43 -19.13 2.65
C HIS A 225 4.74 -19.39 1.29
N GLY A 226 5.42 -20.06 0.35
CA GLY A 226 4.97 -20.19 -1.04
C GLY A 226 6.08 -20.72 -1.95
N SER A 227 5.93 -20.60 -3.27
CA SER A 227 7.01 -20.95 -4.21
C SER A 227 8.21 -20.02 -4.01
N CYS A 228 9.43 -20.59 -3.93
CA CYS A 228 10.64 -19.82 -3.74
C CYS A 228 11.86 -20.49 -4.41
N VAL A 229 12.89 -19.72 -4.68
CA VAL A 229 14.24 -20.19 -5.00
C VAL A 229 15.02 -20.28 -3.69
N ARG A 230 15.66 -21.42 -3.48
CA ARG A 230 16.59 -21.70 -2.40
C ARG A 230 18.00 -21.68 -2.93
N ILE A 231 18.90 -21.03 -2.20
CA ILE A 231 20.32 -20.93 -2.54
C ILE A 231 21.12 -21.31 -1.30
N SER A 232 22.07 -22.22 -1.45
CA SER A 232 23.09 -22.53 -0.45
C SER A 232 24.45 -22.18 -1.03
N MET A 233 25.17 -21.27 -0.39
CA MET A 233 26.47 -20.81 -0.88
C MET A 233 27.47 -20.53 0.23
N ASP A 234 28.72 -20.88 -0.04
CA ASP A 234 29.86 -20.58 0.82
C ASP A 234 30.59 -19.35 0.30
N ILE A 235 30.84 -18.39 1.19
CA ILE A 235 31.48 -17.12 0.86
C ILE A 235 32.92 -17.15 1.37
N PRO A 236 33.94 -17.12 0.47
CA PRO A 236 35.34 -17.14 0.88
C PRO A 236 35.72 -16.02 1.85
N GLU A 237 36.77 -16.21 2.64
CA GLU A 237 37.29 -15.16 3.52
C GLU A 237 37.66 -13.89 2.73
N PHE A 238 37.38 -12.72 3.31
CA PHE A 238 37.71 -11.41 2.73
C PHE A 238 37.18 -11.19 1.30
N SER A 239 36.00 -11.73 0.99
CA SER A 239 35.38 -11.68 -0.34
C SER A 239 34.02 -10.99 -0.35
N GLN A 240 33.55 -10.66 -1.55
CA GLN A 240 32.23 -10.11 -1.80
C GLN A 240 31.60 -10.88 -2.96
N GLU A 241 30.37 -11.33 -2.77
CA GLU A 241 29.58 -12.05 -3.77
C GLU A 241 28.20 -11.39 -3.93
N SER A 242 27.54 -11.62 -5.05
CA SER A 242 26.20 -11.10 -5.33
C SER A 242 25.34 -12.15 -6.03
N VAL A 243 24.07 -12.22 -5.65
CA VAL A 243 23.06 -13.02 -6.33
C VAL A 243 21.91 -12.13 -6.79
N ASP A 244 21.56 -12.19 -8.06
CA ASP A 244 20.41 -11.45 -8.60
C ASP A 244 19.30 -12.40 -9.05
N LEU A 245 18.10 -12.22 -8.53
CA LEU A 245 16.89 -12.75 -9.16
C LEU A 245 16.32 -11.67 -10.10
N ALA A 246 16.47 -11.88 -11.39
CA ALA A 246 15.92 -11.02 -12.43
C ALA A 246 14.53 -11.50 -12.83
N VAL A 247 13.53 -10.63 -12.69
CA VAL A 247 12.13 -10.94 -13.01
C VAL A 247 11.61 -9.93 -14.03
N THR A 248 11.30 -10.39 -15.23
CA THR A 248 10.66 -9.56 -16.26
C THR A 248 9.14 -9.67 -16.10
N ILE A 249 8.45 -8.54 -15.94
CA ILE A 249 7.00 -8.50 -15.74
C ILE A 249 6.31 -7.46 -16.63
N GLU A 250 5.05 -7.73 -16.97
CA GLU A 250 4.09 -6.75 -17.48
C GLU A 250 3.16 -6.38 -16.31
N ALA A 251 3.04 -5.09 -15.99
CA ALA A 251 2.18 -4.60 -14.92
C ALA A 251 1.23 -3.51 -15.41
N LYS A 252 -0.01 -3.53 -14.90
CA LYS A 252 -1.11 -2.64 -15.35
C LYS A 252 -1.78 -1.94 -14.19
N SER A 253 -2.11 -0.67 -14.38
CA SER A 253 -2.95 0.06 -13.45
C SER A 253 -4.36 -0.53 -13.43
N HIS A 254 -4.88 -0.75 -12.23
CA HIS A 254 -6.24 -1.24 -12.01
C HIS A 254 -6.87 -0.51 -10.83
N SER A 255 -8.19 -0.34 -10.84
CA SER A 255 -8.92 0.27 -9.76
C SER A 255 -10.15 -0.52 -9.36
N TRP A 256 -10.27 -0.77 -8.06
CA TRP A 256 -11.48 -1.28 -7.43
C TRP A 256 -12.36 -0.16 -6.89
N TRP A 257 -12.11 1.08 -7.33
CA TRP A 257 -12.79 2.28 -6.88
C TRP A 257 -13.68 2.85 -7.96
N HIS A 258 -14.99 2.88 -7.71
CA HIS A 258 -15.93 3.59 -8.57
C HIS A 258 -15.92 5.08 -8.26
N SER A 259 -15.01 5.84 -8.88
CA SER A 259 -14.88 7.28 -8.63
C SER A 259 -14.41 8.09 -9.82
N THR A 260 -14.91 9.33 -9.93
CA THR A 260 -14.44 10.33 -10.89
C THR A 260 -12.97 10.70 -10.71
N ARG A 261 -12.39 10.40 -9.55
CA ARG A 261 -10.97 10.65 -9.24
C ARG A 261 -10.01 9.69 -9.95
N VAL A 262 -10.52 8.57 -10.45
CA VAL A 262 -9.75 7.61 -11.25
C VAL A 262 -9.98 7.90 -12.73
N ASP A 263 -8.89 8.06 -13.48
CA ASP A 263 -8.89 8.31 -14.93
C ASP A 263 -9.58 7.15 -15.66
N GLY A 264 -10.36 7.45 -16.70
CA GLY A 264 -11.11 6.44 -17.48
C GLY A 264 -10.22 5.45 -18.26
N LYS A 265 -8.91 5.71 -18.37
CA LYS A 265 -7.93 4.77 -18.93
C LYS A 265 -7.60 3.62 -17.97
N VAL A 266 -7.86 3.78 -16.67
CA VAL A 266 -7.59 2.74 -15.67
C VAL A 266 -8.77 1.78 -15.64
N GLU A 267 -8.50 0.48 -15.80
CA GLU A 267 -9.53 -0.56 -15.79
C GLU A 267 -10.09 -0.80 -14.37
N GLY A 268 -11.26 -1.43 -14.27
CA GLY A 268 -11.85 -1.93 -13.02
C GLY A 268 -12.89 -1.00 -12.40
N LYS A 269 -12.81 0.31 -12.68
CA LYS A 269 -13.73 1.34 -12.16
C LYS A 269 -15.22 1.04 -12.37
N SER A 270 -15.59 0.32 -13.43
CA SER A 270 -17.00 -0.01 -13.72
C SER A 270 -17.62 -0.93 -12.68
N VAL A 271 -16.82 -1.82 -12.08
CA VAL A 271 -17.23 -2.81 -11.06
C VAL A 271 -16.72 -2.47 -9.66
N GLY A 272 -16.03 -1.33 -9.52
CA GLY A 272 -15.46 -0.89 -8.26
C GLY A 272 -16.50 -0.53 -7.20
N ALA A 273 -16.05 -0.51 -5.95
CA ALA A 273 -16.82 -0.07 -4.79
C ALA A 273 -16.81 1.46 -4.68
N SER A 274 -17.89 1.99 -4.08
CA SER A 274 -18.06 3.39 -3.68
C SER A 274 -19.06 3.42 -2.52
N VAL A 275 -19.24 4.59 -1.89
CA VAL A 275 -20.24 4.77 -0.82
C VAL A 275 -21.61 4.24 -1.25
N SER A 276 -22.06 4.61 -2.45
CA SER A 276 -23.37 4.22 -2.99
C SER A 276 -23.49 2.78 -3.48
N ARG A 277 -22.39 2.02 -3.56
CA ARG A 277 -22.37 0.64 -4.07
C ARG A 277 -22.00 -0.38 -3.01
N SER A 278 -21.43 0.07 -1.90
CA SER A 278 -20.95 -0.80 -0.84
C SER A 278 -22.10 -1.38 -0.06
N GLY A 279 -21.95 -2.65 0.28
CA GLY A 279 -22.76 -3.33 1.27
C GLY A 279 -22.38 -2.97 2.70
N THR A 280 -23.01 -3.69 3.63
CA THR A 280 -22.83 -3.58 5.08
C THR A 280 -21.83 -4.59 5.62
N PHE A 281 -21.51 -4.50 6.92
CA PHE A 281 -20.66 -5.49 7.59
C PHE A 281 -21.26 -6.91 7.62
N ASP A 282 -22.59 -7.03 7.58
CA ASP A 282 -23.26 -8.34 7.64
C ASP A 282 -23.08 -9.12 6.32
N ASP A 283 -23.07 -8.39 5.19
CA ASP A 283 -22.90 -8.95 3.84
C ASP A 283 -21.55 -9.66 3.66
N ILE A 284 -20.52 -9.29 4.43
CA ILE A 284 -19.15 -9.79 4.29
C ILE A 284 -19.08 -11.33 4.31
N SER A 285 -19.83 -11.96 5.22
CA SER A 285 -19.79 -13.41 5.38
C SER A 285 -20.59 -14.17 4.31
N GLU A 286 -21.37 -13.45 3.51
CA GLU A 286 -22.26 -13.99 2.48
C GLU A 286 -21.66 -13.87 1.05
N ARG A 287 -20.50 -13.24 0.92
CA ARG A 287 -19.79 -13.05 -0.35
C ARG A 287 -18.59 -14.00 -0.46
N GLY A 288 -18.31 -14.48 -1.67
CA GLY A 288 -17.19 -15.38 -1.97
C GLY A 288 -17.23 -16.66 -1.14
N GLU A 289 -18.43 -17.22 -0.92
CA GLU A 289 -18.69 -18.36 -0.03
C GLU A 289 -18.23 -18.12 1.43
N GLY A 290 -18.08 -16.85 1.84
CA GLY A 290 -17.52 -16.47 3.12
C GLY A 290 -16.02 -16.76 3.26
N THR A 291 -15.32 -17.09 2.17
CA THR A 291 -13.94 -17.58 2.21
C THR A 291 -12.99 -16.57 2.85
N ARG A 292 -13.03 -15.29 2.43
CA ARG A 292 -12.20 -14.23 3.02
C ARG A 292 -12.57 -13.90 4.46
N TYR A 293 -13.85 -14.01 4.81
CA TYR A 293 -14.30 -13.86 6.19
C TYR A 293 -13.69 -14.95 7.08
N VAL A 294 -13.76 -16.22 6.66
CA VAL A 294 -13.18 -17.34 7.39
C VAL A 294 -11.65 -17.26 7.44
N GLN A 295 -11.00 -16.87 6.35
CA GLN A 295 -9.54 -16.75 6.31
C GLN A 295 -9.00 -15.61 7.18
N PHE A 296 -9.68 -14.46 7.19
CA PHE A 296 -9.14 -13.23 7.78
C PHE A 296 -10.14 -12.52 8.70
N GLY A 297 -11.36 -12.25 8.23
CA GLY A 297 -12.34 -11.38 8.91
C GLY A 297 -12.79 -11.86 10.30
N GLN A 298 -12.94 -13.16 10.50
CA GLN A 298 -13.37 -13.75 11.79
C GLN A 298 -12.29 -13.66 12.88
N HIS A 299 -11.03 -13.44 12.51
CA HIS A 299 -9.90 -13.44 13.44
C HIS A 299 -9.61 -12.03 13.96
N LYS A 300 -9.83 -11.81 15.26
CA LYS A 300 -9.54 -10.51 15.90
C LYS A 300 -8.05 -10.28 16.17
N GLU A 301 -7.25 -11.32 16.25
CA GLU A 301 -5.80 -11.28 16.49
C GLU A 301 -5.10 -12.04 15.35
N TRP A 302 -4.02 -11.49 14.81
CA TRP A 302 -3.34 -12.05 13.64
C TRP A 302 -1.83 -11.79 13.67
N TYR A 303 -1.08 -12.73 13.11
CA TYR A 303 0.39 -12.73 13.05
C TYR A 303 1.05 -12.51 14.41
N ASP A 304 1.10 -13.56 15.23
CA ASP A 304 1.87 -13.56 16.47
C ASP A 304 3.37 -13.66 16.16
N ARG A 305 4.09 -12.55 16.32
CA ARG A 305 5.54 -12.46 16.04
C ARG A 305 6.40 -13.20 17.06
N ASN A 306 5.81 -13.67 18.17
CA ASN A 306 6.47 -14.55 19.12
C ASN A 306 6.14 -16.03 18.90
N GLU A 307 5.26 -16.34 17.92
CA GLU A 307 4.84 -17.70 17.56
C GLU A 307 4.40 -18.57 18.75
N CYS A 308 3.71 -17.95 19.73
CA CYS A 308 3.33 -18.64 20.95
C CYS A 308 2.34 -19.77 20.65
N GLN A 309 2.72 -20.99 21.01
CA GLN A 309 1.80 -22.13 20.92
C GLN A 309 0.72 -22.04 22.01
N PRO A 310 -0.49 -22.57 21.76
CA PRO A 310 -1.52 -22.66 22.79
C PRO A 310 -0.99 -23.32 24.07
N ALA A 311 -1.15 -22.64 25.20
CA ALA A 311 -0.68 -23.08 26.53
C ALA A 311 0.85 -23.17 26.72
N GLN A 312 1.66 -22.54 25.85
CA GLN A 312 3.11 -22.46 26.06
C GLN A 312 3.44 -21.61 27.30
N PRO A 313 4.08 -22.17 28.34
CA PRO A 313 4.42 -21.41 29.54
C PRO A 313 5.46 -20.33 29.22
N ASN A 314 5.27 -19.14 29.79
CA ASN A 314 6.14 -17.97 29.62
C ASN A 314 6.26 -17.42 28.18
N CYS A 315 5.31 -17.73 27.30
CA CYS A 315 5.20 -17.08 25.99
C CYS A 315 4.04 -16.07 26.02
N SER A 316 4.36 -14.79 25.83
CA SER A 316 3.35 -13.74 25.70
C SER A 316 3.12 -13.45 24.22
N PRO A 317 1.90 -13.61 23.68
CA PRO A 317 1.62 -13.31 22.29
C PRO A 317 1.95 -11.85 21.96
N ASN A 318 2.48 -11.65 20.76
CA ASN A 318 2.85 -10.35 20.20
C ASN A 318 2.24 -10.22 18.80
N PHE A 319 0.92 -10.03 18.76
CA PHE A 319 0.18 -9.89 17.50
C PHE A 319 0.54 -8.59 16.78
N ALA A 320 0.78 -8.66 15.47
CA ALA A 320 1.02 -7.47 14.65
C ALA A 320 -0.30 -6.72 14.40
N ILE A 321 -1.37 -7.48 14.24
CA ILE A 321 -2.70 -6.96 13.94
C ILE A 321 -3.66 -7.43 15.04
N SER A 322 -4.37 -6.51 15.66
CA SER A 322 -5.35 -6.85 16.69
C SER A 322 -6.51 -5.85 16.74
N GLY A 323 -7.73 -6.36 16.56
CA GLY A 323 -8.99 -5.63 16.77
C GLY A 323 -9.66 -5.94 18.11
N LYS A 324 -8.91 -6.49 19.08
CA LYS A 324 -9.44 -6.96 20.37
C LYS A 324 -9.12 -5.95 21.49
N GLN A 325 -10.15 -5.51 22.20
CA GLN A 325 -10.04 -4.47 23.24
C GLN A 325 -8.97 -4.73 24.31
N SER A 326 -8.76 -5.99 24.69
CA SER A 326 -7.82 -6.36 25.76
C SER A 326 -6.35 -6.21 25.37
N THR A 327 -6.05 -6.29 24.07
CA THR A 327 -4.68 -6.28 23.52
C THR A 327 -4.39 -5.03 22.69
N ALA A 328 -5.43 -4.39 22.14
CA ALA A 328 -5.31 -3.19 21.32
C ALA A 328 -6.42 -2.16 21.65
N PRO A 329 -6.39 -1.56 22.86
CA PRO A 329 -7.41 -0.60 23.28
C PRO A 329 -7.41 0.68 22.42
N THR A 330 -6.25 1.15 21.95
CA THR A 330 -6.13 2.36 21.12
C THR A 330 -6.68 2.12 19.71
N VAL A 331 -6.49 0.92 19.16
CA VAL A 331 -7.16 0.49 17.92
C VAL A 331 -8.67 0.59 18.07
N VAL A 332 -9.24 -0.01 19.12
CA VAL A 332 -10.71 -0.01 19.29
C VAL A 332 -11.25 1.40 19.55
N GLN A 333 -10.53 2.23 20.30
CA GLN A 333 -10.93 3.63 20.52
C GLN A 333 -10.88 4.45 19.22
N THR A 334 -9.84 4.26 18.40
CA THR A 334 -9.70 4.91 17.10
C THR A 334 -10.82 4.46 16.15
N ALA A 335 -11.09 3.16 16.09
CA ALA A 335 -12.19 2.58 15.33
C ALA A 335 -13.55 3.20 15.70
N ALA A 336 -13.84 3.33 17.00
CA ALA A 336 -15.08 3.94 17.48
C ALA A 336 -15.16 5.44 17.14
N SER A 337 -14.02 6.15 17.18
CA SER A 337 -13.95 7.57 16.82
C SER A 337 -14.20 7.80 15.32
N ILE A 338 -13.64 6.93 14.47
CA ILE A 338 -13.88 6.94 13.02
C ILE A 338 -15.36 6.67 12.73
N GLU A 339 -15.94 5.62 13.31
CA GLU A 339 -17.37 5.32 13.14
C GLU A 339 -18.27 6.46 13.63
N ALA A 340 -17.91 7.12 14.75
CA ALA A 340 -18.66 8.26 15.26
C ALA A 340 -18.58 9.50 14.35
N SER A 341 -17.55 9.59 13.50
CA SER A 341 -17.38 10.68 12.53
C SER A 341 -18.21 10.50 11.25
N LEU A 342 -18.70 9.29 10.99
CA LEU A 342 -19.52 8.99 9.82
C LEU A 342 -20.97 9.49 9.98
N PRO A 343 -21.63 9.87 8.87
CA PRO A 343 -23.08 10.05 8.83
C PRO A 343 -23.82 8.82 9.38
N SER A 344 -24.98 9.03 9.99
CA SER A 344 -25.72 7.97 10.70
C SER A 344 -26.10 6.79 9.80
N ASP A 345 -26.37 7.07 8.53
CA ASP A 345 -26.74 6.15 7.46
C ASP A 345 -25.54 5.44 6.81
N LEU A 346 -24.31 5.79 7.18
CA LEU A 346 -23.08 5.19 6.65
C LEU A 346 -22.28 4.41 7.70
N LYS A 347 -22.81 4.24 8.91
CA LYS A 347 -22.08 3.62 10.03
C LYS A 347 -21.82 2.12 9.85
N ASP A 348 -22.66 1.44 9.08
CA ASP A 348 -22.55 0.04 8.72
C ASP A 348 -21.95 -0.18 7.31
N ASN A 349 -21.78 0.88 6.53
CA ASN A 349 -21.24 0.83 5.17
C ASN A 349 -19.73 0.52 5.20
N VAL A 350 -19.34 -0.63 4.62
CA VAL A 350 -17.96 -1.14 4.67
C VAL A 350 -16.99 -0.18 3.96
N TYR A 351 -17.36 0.33 2.79
CA TYR A 351 -16.55 1.28 2.04
C TYR A 351 -16.35 2.57 2.82
N ALA A 352 -17.42 3.16 3.38
CA ALA A 352 -17.32 4.42 4.11
C ALA A 352 -16.41 4.28 5.34
N TYR A 353 -16.54 3.17 6.08
CA TYR A 353 -15.68 2.86 7.22
C TYR A 353 -14.21 2.64 6.82
N GLY A 354 -13.96 1.86 5.77
CA GLY A 354 -12.62 1.64 5.23
C GLY A 354 -11.98 2.93 4.73
N ARG A 355 -12.74 3.73 3.98
CA ARG A 355 -12.30 4.99 3.41
C ARG A 355 -11.96 6.02 4.48
N ALA A 356 -12.85 6.20 5.46
CA ALA A 356 -12.61 7.10 6.59
C ALA A 356 -11.38 6.68 7.40
N THR A 357 -11.17 5.37 7.57
CA THR A 357 -9.96 4.85 8.24
C THR A 357 -8.69 5.16 7.46
N PHE A 358 -8.70 4.93 6.14
CA PHE A 358 -7.58 5.26 5.26
C PHE A 358 -7.25 6.75 5.29
N ASP A 359 -8.26 7.62 5.22
CA ASP A 359 -8.09 9.08 5.27
C ASP A 359 -7.61 9.55 6.64
N TRP A 360 -8.10 8.94 7.72
CA TRP A 360 -7.68 9.25 9.09
C TRP A 360 -6.21 8.89 9.31
N LEU A 361 -5.76 7.70 8.90
CA LEU A 361 -4.34 7.31 9.03
C LEU A 361 -3.43 8.25 8.23
N ASN A 362 -3.81 8.56 6.98
CA ASN A 362 -3.08 9.50 6.13
C ASN A 362 -2.92 10.91 6.70
N GLN A 363 -3.83 11.30 7.60
CA GLN A 363 -3.83 12.61 8.25
C GLN A 363 -3.10 12.58 9.60
N ASN A 364 -3.16 11.47 10.33
CA ASN A 364 -2.76 11.41 11.74
C ASN A 364 -1.48 10.60 11.98
N VAL A 365 -1.04 9.76 11.04
CA VAL A 365 0.12 8.88 11.19
C VAL A 365 1.19 9.21 10.13
N PRO A 366 2.14 10.11 10.42
CA PRO A 366 3.29 10.34 9.55
C PRO A 366 4.17 9.10 9.39
N TYR A 367 4.99 9.12 8.33
CA TYR A 367 5.92 8.02 8.02
C TYR A 367 7.15 8.00 8.93
N ASP A 368 7.53 6.81 9.42
CA ASP A 368 8.69 6.61 10.28
C ASP A 368 9.98 6.24 9.55
N TYR A 369 10.84 7.24 9.34
CA TYR A 369 12.20 7.05 8.81
C TYR A 369 13.20 6.49 9.82
N GLY A 370 12.79 6.27 11.08
CA GLY A 370 13.55 5.67 12.17
C GLY A 370 13.02 4.34 12.68
N ALA A 371 11.96 3.78 12.07
CA ALA A 371 11.43 2.46 12.39
C ALA A 371 12.54 1.37 12.44
N GLY A 372 12.37 0.45 13.38
CA GLY A 372 13.29 -0.67 13.60
C GLY A 372 13.10 -1.80 12.58
N VAL A 373 13.90 -2.87 12.72
CA VAL A 373 13.86 -4.02 11.79
C VAL A 373 12.58 -4.84 11.93
N GLN A 374 12.07 -5.00 13.16
CA GLN A 374 10.80 -5.66 13.41
C GLN A 374 9.69 -4.61 13.49
N ALA A 375 8.73 -4.68 12.57
CA ALA A 375 7.58 -3.79 12.54
C ALA A 375 6.79 -3.83 13.86
N ARG A 376 6.39 -2.65 14.34
CA ARG A 376 5.47 -2.49 15.46
C ARG A 376 4.07 -2.99 15.11
N SER A 377 3.29 -3.33 16.13
CA SER A 377 1.88 -3.68 15.94
C SER A 377 1.04 -2.44 15.62
N GLY A 378 -0.17 -2.67 15.08
CA GLY A 378 -1.13 -1.58 14.82
C GLY A 378 -1.45 -0.76 16.07
N GLU A 379 -1.53 -1.40 17.25
CA GLU A 379 -1.71 -0.70 18.53
C GLU A 379 -0.57 0.27 18.81
N ILE A 380 0.68 -0.18 18.72
CA ILE A 380 1.83 0.66 19.04
C ILE A 380 2.00 1.77 17.99
N CYS A 381 1.73 1.49 16.70
CA CYS A 381 1.72 2.51 15.65
C CYS A 381 0.75 3.66 15.98
N LEU A 382 -0.45 3.34 16.47
CA LEU A 382 -1.45 4.33 16.86
C LEU A 382 -1.09 5.06 18.17
N VAL A 383 -0.52 4.36 19.15
CA VAL A 383 -0.05 4.96 20.41
C VAL A 383 1.08 5.95 20.17
N ASP A 384 2.04 5.58 19.34
CA ASP A 384 3.19 6.44 18.99
C ASP A 384 2.79 7.56 18.02
N GLY A 385 1.70 7.38 17.26
CA GLY A 385 1.24 8.32 16.25
C GLY A 385 2.19 8.42 15.06
N LEU A 386 2.88 7.33 14.72
CA LEU A 386 3.96 7.27 13.75
C LEU A 386 4.11 5.81 13.28
N GLY A 387 4.37 5.59 11.99
CA GLY A 387 4.66 4.24 11.50
C GLY A 387 5.24 4.19 10.10
N ASP A 388 5.94 3.11 9.77
CA ASP A 388 6.37 2.80 8.40
C ASP A 388 5.28 2.07 7.58
N CYS A 389 5.66 1.47 6.44
CA CYS A 389 4.73 0.78 5.54
C CYS A 389 4.04 -0.42 6.19
N ASP A 390 4.79 -1.24 6.93
CA ASP A 390 4.24 -2.40 7.61
C ASP A 390 3.34 -1.92 8.75
N GLU A 391 3.81 -0.95 9.55
CA GLU A 391 3.12 -0.50 10.76
C GLU A 391 1.81 0.23 10.47
N GLN A 392 1.77 1.07 9.43
CA GLN A 392 0.52 1.72 9.02
C GLN A 392 -0.48 0.73 8.40
N SER A 393 0.03 -0.29 7.69
CA SER A 393 -0.81 -1.40 7.22
C SER A 393 -1.35 -2.21 8.40
N ASN A 394 -0.54 -2.46 9.43
CA ASN A 394 -0.96 -3.13 10.66
C ASN A 394 -2.06 -2.34 11.37
N ALA A 395 -1.92 -1.01 11.46
CA ALA A 395 -2.93 -0.13 12.04
C ALA A 395 -4.24 -0.17 11.25
N PHE A 396 -4.19 -0.03 9.92
CA PHE A 396 -5.36 -0.12 9.04
C PHE A 396 -6.10 -1.45 9.22
N MET A 397 -5.38 -2.56 9.10
CA MET A 397 -5.97 -3.91 9.24
C MET A 397 -6.50 -4.17 10.64
N SER A 398 -5.87 -3.62 11.68
CA SER A 398 -6.34 -3.76 13.06
C SER A 398 -7.68 -3.07 13.28
N ILE A 399 -7.85 -1.86 12.74
CA ILE A 399 -9.11 -1.10 12.79
C ILE A 399 -10.20 -1.85 12.00
N MET A 400 -9.90 -2.32 10.78
CA MET A 400 -10.83 -3.11 9.96
C MET A 400 -11.35 -4.37 10.69
N ARG A 401 -10.45 -5.07 11.41
CA ARG A 401 -10.82 -6.26 12.19
C ARG A 401 -11.73 -5.98 13.39
N VAL A 402 -11.84 -4.74 13.89
CA VAL A 402 -12.83 -4.40 14.92
C VAL A 402 -14.24 -4.71 14.43
N LYS A 403 -14.53 -4.44 13.16
CA LYS A 403 -15.81 -4.72 12.48
C LYS A 403 -15.84 -6.06 11.74
N GLY A 404 -14.74 -6.82 11.75
CA GLY A 404 -14.66 -8.11 11.06
C GLY A 404 -14.43 -7.99 9.55
N VAL A 405 -13.97 -6.83 9.08
CA VAL A 405 -13.66 -6.60 7.67
C VAL A 405 -12.39 -7.37 7.28
N PRO A 406 -12.44 -8.28 6.29
CA PRO A 406 -11.29 -9.07 5.87
C PRO A 406 -10.21 -8.20 5.27
N THR A 407 -9.01 -8.31 5.83
CA THR A 407 -7.80 -7.66 5.34
C THR A 407 -6.60 -8.57 5.52
N TRP A 408 -5.67 -8.52 4.57
CA TRP A 408 -4.47 -9.35 4.50
C TRP A 408 -3.32 -8.58 3.84
N TYR A 409 -2.08 -9.03 4.05
CA TYR A 409 -0.91 -8.37 3.48
C TYR A 409 -0.75 -8.65 1.99
N ALA A 410 -0.13 -7.69 1.31
CA ALA A 410 0.67 -7.93 0.13
C ALA A 410 2.07 -7.34 0.36
N PHE A 411 3.07 -8.05 -0.14
CA PHE A 411 4.47 -7.70 -0.01
C PHE A 411 5.17 -7.67 -1.36
N GLY A 412 6.17 -6.82 -1.44
CA GLY A 412 7.08 -6.78 -2.57
C GLY A 412 7.92 -5.52 -2.52
N ALA A 413 7.95 -4.79 -3.63
CA ALA A 413 8.71 -3.55 -3.70
C ALA A 413 7.94 -2.47 -4.47
N LEU A 414 8.12 -1.23 -4.05
CA LEU A 414 7.64 -0.07 -4.79
C LEU A 414 8.80 0.66 -5.43
N THR A 415 8.55 1.19 -6.61
CA THR A 415 9.44 2.13 -7.26
C THR A 415 8.80 3.49 -7.45
N ASP A 416 9.64 4.51 -7.65
CA ASP A 416 9.17 5.79 -8.13
C ASP A 416 8.64 5.69 -9.57
N PRO A 417 7.88 6.67 -10.07
CA PRO A 417 7.29 6.59 -11.41
C PRO A 417 8.29 6.61 -12.58
N GLN A 418 9.58 6.79 -12.33
CA GLN A 418 10.67 6.73 -13.31
C GLN A 418 11.47 5.41 -13.20
N PHE A 419 11.10 4.50 -12.30
CA PHE A 419 11.75 3.21 -12.08
C PHE A 419 13.23 3.33 -11.63
N GLU A 420 13.61 4.44 -10.97
CA GLU A 420 15.01 4.75 -10.61
C GLU A 420 15.40 4.29 -9.20
N SER A 421 14.45 4.32 -8.26
CA SER A 421 14.66 3.96 -6.86
C SER A 421 13.60 2.96 -6.43
N TRP A 422 14.05 1.91 -5.74
CA TRP A 422 13.16 0.90 -5.18
C TRP A 422 13.26 0.83 -3.66
N GLN A 423 12.17 0.40 -3.04
CA GLN A 423 12.13 0.09 -1.63
C GLN A 423 11.23 -1.13 -1.42
N GLY A 424 11.71 -2.08 -0.60
CA GLY A 424 10.83 -3.13 -0.07
C GLY A 424 9.64 -2.51 0.66
N HIS A 425 8.45 -3.05 0.43
CA HIS A 425 7.20 -2.44 0.87
C HIS A 425 6.15 -3.49 1.22
N GLY A 426 5.36 -3.18 2.25
CA GLY A 426 4.18 -3.94 2.66
C GLY A 426 2.94 -3.05 2.61
N TRP A 427 1.82 -3.59 2.13
CA TRP A 427 0.52 -2.91 2.10
C TRP A 427 -0.61 -3.90 2.36
N ALA A 428 -1.85 -3.40 2.46
CA ALA A 428 -3.01 -4.22 2.75
C ALA A 428 -3.85 -4.47 1.48
N TYR A 429 -4.55 -5.59 1.44
CA TYR A 429 -5.76 -5.77 0.66
C TYR A 429 -6.98 -5.74 1.57
N ILE A 430 -8.12 -5.35 1.01
CA ILE A 430 -9.42 -5.31 1.69
C ILE A 430 -10.49 -5.96 0.82
N MET A 431 -11.35 -6.76 1.43
CA MET A 431 -12.59 -7.21 0.81
C MET A 431 -13.71 -6.22 1.11
N ILE A 432 -14.42 -5.74 0.08
CA ILE A 432 -15.60 -4.88 0.23
C ILE A 432 -16.78 -5.56 -0.47
N PRO A 433 -17.84 -5.97 0.26
CA PRO A 433 -19.06 -6.45 -0.36
C PRO A 433 -19.75 -5.29 -1.08
N LEU A 434 -20.35 -5.57 -2.23
CA LEU A 434 -21.28 -4.64 -2.86
C LEU A 434 -22.70 -4.90 -2.32
N SER A 435 -23.53 -3.86 -2.27
CA SER A 435 -24.86 -3.93 -1.66
C SER A 435 -25.79 -4.83 -2.46
N ASP A 436 -26.68 -5.54 -1.77
CA ASP A 436 -27.71 -6.38 -2.40
C ASP A 436 -28.49 -5.60 -3.45
N GLU A 437 -28.93 -4.38 -3.12
CA GLU A 437 -29.65 -3.49 -4.04
C GLU A 437 -28.87 -3.24 -5.34
N TRP A 438 -27.57 -2.90 -5.25
CA TRP A 438 -26.77 -2.67 -6.44
C TRP A 438 -26.56 -3.96 -7.23
N CYS A 439 -26.31 -5.09 -6.55
CA CYS A 439 -26.11 -6.37 -7.20
C CYS A 439 -27.36 -6.81 -7.97
N GLU A 440 -28.52 -6.73 -7.33
CA GLU A 440 -29.82 -7.09 -7.91
C GLU A 440 -30.19 -6.18 -9.08
N ASP A 441 -30.01 -4.86 -8.94
CA ASP A 441 -30.27 -3.88 -10.01
C ASP A 441 -29.36 -4.06 -11.24
N ASN A 442 -28.23 -4.74 -11.08
CA ASN A 442 -27.25 -4.99 -12.14
C ASN A 442 -27.18 -6.48 -12.52
N ASP A 443 -28.18 -7.28 -12.11
CA ASP A 443 -28.28 -8.71 -12.41
C ASP A 443 -27.03 -9.51 -11.99
N VAL A 444 -26.30 -9.07 -10.96
CA VAL A 444 -25.08 -9.71 -10.44
C VAL A 444 -25.44 -10.78 -9.41
N VAL A 445 -24.82 -11.95 -9.53
CA VAL A 445 -24.93 -13.03 -8.54
C VAL A 445 -24.30 -12.57 -7.23
N LEU A 446 -25.11 -12.49 -6.16
CA LEU A 446 -24.69 -11.99 -4.84
C LEU A 446 -23.38 -12.60 -4.35
N ASN A 447 -23.17 -13.91 -4.50
CA ASN A 447 -21.95 -14.57 -4.06
C ASN A 447 -20.67 -13.97 -4.68
N THR A 448 -20.72 -13.53 -5.93
CA THR A 448 -19.57 -12.90 -6.62
C THR A 448 -19.54 -11.38 -6.47
N CYS A 449 -20.52 -10.79 -5.77
CA CYS A 449 -20.75 -9.35 -5.75
C CYS A 449 -19.91 -8.66 -4.66
N TYR A 450 -18.60 -8.64 -4.87
CA TYR A 450 -17.63 -7.99 -3.99
C TYR A 450 -16.36 -7.61 -4.75
N VAL A 451 -15.50 -6.81 -4.14
CA VAL A 451 -14.17 -6.48 -4.67
C VAL A 451 -13.07 -6.80 -3.66
N GLU A 452 -11.89 -7.18 -4.17
CA GLU A 452 -10.66 -7.38 -3.38
C GLU A 452 -9.63 -6.34 -3.79
N GLY A 453 -9.61 -5.21 -3.07
CA GLY A 453 -8.84 -4.05 -3.49
C GLY A 453 -7.57 -3.80 -2.69
N SER A 454 -6.54 -3.30 -3.37
CA SER A 454 -5.28 -2.86 -2.74
C SER A 454 -5.45 -1.54 -1.99
N VAL A 455 -4.91 -1.46 -0.77
CA VAL A 455 -4.87 -0.28 0.08
C VAL A 455 -3.45 -0.05 0.58
N ASP A 456 -2.82 1.04 0.12
CA ASP A 456 -1.51 1.49 0.58
C ASP A 456 -1.64 2.88 1.21
N VAL A 457 -1.71 2.88 2.54
CA VAL A 457 -1.88 4.09 3.35
C VAL A 457 -0.71 5.04 3.14
N VAL A 458 0.52 4.55 3.21
CA VAL A 458 1.74 5.39 3.14
C VAL A 458 1.83 6.13 1.81
N ASN A 459 1.50 5.46 0.70
CA ASN A 459 1.57 6.06 -0.63
C ASN A 459 0.23 6.65 -1.10
N ARG A 460 -0.75 6.78 -0.20
CA ARG A 460 -2.06 7.38 -0.49
C ARG A 460 -2.75 6.72 -1.69
N LYS A 461 -2.67 5.38 -1.79
CA LYS A 461 -3.34 4.59 -2.83
C LYS A 461 -4.54 3.87 -2.21
N TRP A 462 -5.73 4.37 -2.51
CA TRP A 462 -6.99 3.77 -2.09
C TRP A 462 -7.60 2.98 -3.24
N LEU A 463 -7.73 1.65 -3.07
CA LEU A 463 -8.38 0.75 -4.04
C LEU A 463 -7.83 0.89 -5.45
N VAL A 464 -6.50 1.04 -5.56
CA VAL A 464 -5.77 1.12 -6.84
C VAL A 464 -4.46 0.35 -6.78
N HIS A 465 -4.15 -0.32 -7.87
CA HIS A 465 -2.85 -0.90 -8.15
C HIS A 465 -2.18 -0.12 -9.30
N THR A 466 -0.86 -0.05 -9.30
CA THR A 466 -0.05 0.76 -10.22
C THR A 466 1.15 -0.05 -10.70
N PRO A 467 1.63 0.10 -11.95
CA PRO A 467 2.79 -0.64 -12.46
C PRO A 467 4.10 -0.43 -11.67
N THR A 468 4.16 0.63 -10.87
CA THR A 468 5.30 0.89 -9.96
C THR A 468 5.28 0.04 -8.69
N ALA A 469 4.34 -0.91 -8.57
CA ALA A 469 4.27 -1.87 -7.49
C ALA A 469 4.57 -3.27 -8.03
N TYR A 470 5.73 -3.79 -7.66
CA TYR A 470 6.10 -5.19 -7.88
C TYR A 470 5.53 -6.01 -6.72
N ILE A 471 4.64 -6.95 -7.03
CA ILE A 471 4.04 -7.86 -6.06
C ILE A 471 4.89 -9.13 -6.04
N ASP A 472 5.56 -9.35 -4.91
CA ASP A 472 6.35 -10.55 -4.68
C ASP A 472 5.45 -11.67 -4.12
N TRP A 473 4.62 -11.33 -3.13
CA TRP A 473 3.74 -12.28 -2.46
C TRP A 473 2.48 -11.60 -1.92
N ILE A 474 1.30 -12.17 -2.22
CA ILE A 474 0.05 -11.85 -1.51
C ILE A 474 -0.18 -12.92 -0.43
N GLU A 475 -0.50 -12.47 0.77
CA GLU A 475 -0.64 -13.33 1.93
C GLU A 475 -1.63 -14.47 1.69
N LYS A 476 -1.23 -15.66 2.16
CA LYS A 476 -2.09 -16.83 2.28
C LYS A 476 -2.14 -17.27 3.74
N THR A 477 -3.26 -17.86 4.14
CA THR A 477 -3.39 -18.46 5.47
C THR A 477 -2.56 -19.75 5.57
N PRO A 478 -2.02 -20.09 6.75
CA PRO A 478 -2.15 -19.42 8.06
C PRO A 478 -1.19 -18.23 8.27
N ALA A 479 -1.44 -17.42 9.30
CA ALA A 479 -0.65 -16.22 9.62
C ALA A 479 0.87 -16.47 9.85
N SER A 480 1.27 -17.70 10.19
CA SER A 480 2.68 -18.05 10.38
C SER A 480 3.50 -17.91 9.09
N LEU A 481 2.86 -17.96 7.92
CA LEU A 481 3.54 -17.77 6.63
C LEU A 481 4.12 -16.35 6.46
N ILE A 482 3.61 -15.37 7.22
CA ILE A 482 4.16 -14.01 7.20
C ILE A 482 5.58 -14.00 7.80
N GLY A 483 5.81 -14.73 8.90
CA GLY A 483 7.14 -14.86 9.50
C GLY A 483 8.14 -15.49 8.54
N GLU A 484 7.71 -16.54 7.83
CA GLU A 484 8.49 -17.22 6.79
C GLU A 484 8.85 -16.31 5.59
N TYR A 485 8.03 -15.31 5.30
CA TYR A 485 8.35 -14.31 4.28
C TYR A 485 9.46 -13.36 4.78
N TYR A 486 9.39 -12.89 6.03
CA TYR A 486 10.38 -11.95 6.58
C TYR A 486 11.77 -12.56 6.86
N THR A 487 11.86 -13.83 7.23
CA THR A 487 13.17 -14.47 7.53
C THR A 487 14.04 -14.53 6.28
N GLY A 488 13.48 -15.04 5.17
CA GLY A 488 14.16 -15.17 3.88
C GLY A 488 15.45 -16.00 3.93
N GLY A 489 15.61 -16.86 4.94
CA GLY A 489 16.79 -17.72 5.11
C GLY A 489 17.71 -17.36 6.29
N THR A 490 18.87 -18.03 6.38
CA THR A 490 19.84 -17.93 7.48
C THR A 490 21.25 -17.64 6.96
N MET A 491 22.08 -17.00 7.79
CA MET A 491 23.48 -16.72 7.43
C MET A 491 24.40 -16.85 8.65
N SER A 492 25.68 -17.10 8.40
CA SER A 492 26.73 -17.11 9.43
C SER A 492 28.07 -16.62 8.89
N GLY A 493 28.75 -15.75 9.63
CA GLY A 493 30.08 -15.24 9.25
C GLY A 493 30.09 -14.32 8.04
N ILE A 494 28.94 -13.71 7.69
CA ILE A 494 28.80 -12.76 6.59
C ILE A 494 27.82 -11.65 6.95
N ASP A 495 27.98 -10.51 6.28
CA ASP A 495 26.97 -9.47 6.18
C ASP A 495 26.17 -9.64 4.89
N ARG A 496 24.86 -9.36 4.94
CA ARG A 496 23.94 -9.47 3.81
C ARG A 496 23.09 -8.22 3.65
N VAL A 497 22.97 -7.75 2.41
CA VAL A 497 22.06 -6.67 2.03
C VAL A 497 21.15 -7.16 0.90
N ARG A 498 19.85 -6.88 1.03
CA ARG A 498 18.87 -7.12 -0.03
C ARG A 498 18.48 -5.79 -0.66
N SER A 499 18.45 -5.71 -1.97
CA SER A 499 18.06 -4.50 -2.70
C SER A 499 17.24 -4.83 -3.95
N PHE A 500 16.63 -3.80 -4.51
CA PHE A 500 15.86 -3.88 -5.74
C PHE A 500 16.37 -2.81 -6.71
N SER A 501 16.43 -3.12 -7.99
CA SER A 501 16.75 -2.17 -9.05
C SER A 501 16.04 -2.52 -10.36
N THR A 502 16.03 -1.61 -11.31
CA THR A 502 15.48 -1.83 -12.66
C THR A 502 16.64 -2.01 -13.63
N GLU A 503 16.61 -3.06 -14.45
CA GLU A 503 17.57 -3.21 -15.56
C GLU A 503 17.08 -2.42 -16.79
N ASP A 504 15.83 -2.66 -17.19
CA ASP A 504 15.18 -2.00 -18.30
C ASP A 504 13.68 -1.84 -18.01
N TYR A 505 13.07 -0.81 -18.62
CA TYR A 505 11.64 -0.62 -18.57
C TYR A 505 11.10 0.09 -19.81
N SER A 506 9.82 -0.15 -20.09
CA SER A 506 9.02 0.57 -21.06
C SER A 506 7.65 0.88 -20.46
N VAL A 507 7.07 2.02 -20.84
CA VAL A 507 5.73 2.43 -20.39
C VAL A 507 4.80 2.61 -21.59
N SER A 508 3.56 2.16 -21.45
CA SER A 508 2.51 2.25 -22.47
C SER A 508 1.18 2.72 -21.87
N GLY A 509 0.20 3.01 -22.73
CA GLY A 509 -1.14 3.48 -22.30
C GLY A 509 -1.20 4.92 -21.75
N GLY A 510 -0.06 5.59 -21.61
CA GLY A 510 0.06 6.94 -21.06
C GLY A 510 0.15 6.93 -19.54
N THR A 511 -0.22 8.04 -18.90
CA THR A 511 -0.19 8.19 -17.44
C THR A 511 -1.53 8.68 -16.89
N TRP A 512 -1.73 8.52 -15.59
CA TRP A 512 -2.88 9.01 -14.83
C TRP A 512 -2.46 9.54 -13.45
N ASP A 513 -3.29 10.40 -12.87
CA ASP A 513 -3.02 11.08 -11.60
C ASP A 513 -3.77 10.41 -10.44
N ASN A 514 -3.03 9.87 -9.47
CA ASN A 514 -3.58 9.46 -8.18
C ASN A 514 -3.69 10.69 -7.27
N LYS A 515 -4.89 11.24 -7.13
CA LYS A 515 -5.15 12.47 -6.35
C LYS A 515 -5.25 12.19 -4.86
N TRP A 516 -4.49 12.93 -4.07
CA TRP A 516 -4.42 12.78 -2.61
C TRP A 516 -5.45 13.66 -1.90
N LEU A 517 -6.72 13.32 -2.09
CA LEU A 517 -7.83 14.02 -1.46
C LEU A 517 -8.61 13.10 -0.56
N GLN A 518 -9.00 13.61 0.61
CA GLN A 518 -10.03 12.99 1.43
C GLN A 518 -11.34 12.91 0.64
N GLU A 519 -12.13 11.87 0.92
CA GLU A 519 -13.47 11.75 0.35
C GLU A 519 -14.48 12.37 1.30
N ALA A 520 -15.36 13.22 0.77
CA ALA A 520 -16.50 13.69 1.53
C ALA A 520 -17.52 12.55 1.54
N LEU A 521 -17.71 11.94 2.71
CA LEU A 521 -18.63 10.83 2.95
C LEU A 521 -20.00 11.33 3.39
#